data_AF-S7TGN1-F1
#
_entry.id   AF-S7TGN1-F1
#
_cell.length_a   1.000
_cell.length_b   1.000
_cell.length_c   1.000
_cell.angle_alpha   90.00
_cell.angle_beta   90.00
_cell.angle_gamma   90.00
#
_symmetry.space_group_name_H-M   'P 1'
#
loop_
_entity.id
_entity.type
_entity.pdbx_description
1 polymer ?
#
loop_
_entity_poly.entity_id
_entity_poly.type
_entity_poly.pdbx_seq_one_letter_code
_entity_poly.pdbx_strand_id
1 'polypeptide(L)'
;MLWLVLLVAALVASIAVNRSMTRWYRRTMRDLKRREAIQEILLRKQRKQLEKLEASVKEMRETCETFERLAARNELEGNTDPAEWLLHNRKITLSQYLKAKKLAEKRGIRVIDACLEIGSIDNATLREALAATDPNGDPLASARRATARQGDMADRLSLPGKIKMP
;
A
#
# COMPACT_ATOMS: atom_id res chain seq x y z
N MET A 1 -49.62 46.05 -53.67
CA MET A 1 -48.53 46.72 -52.92
C MET A 1 -48.32 46.12 -51.53
N LEU A 2 -49.33 46.05 -50.67
CA LEU A 2 -49.19 45.57 -49.29
C LEU A 2 -48.63 44.13 -49.17
N TRP A 3 -49.07 43.22 -50.06
CA TRP A 3 -48.56 41.85 -50.15
C TRP A 3 -47.07 41.76 -50.49
N LEU A 4 -46.55 42.64 -51.36
CA LEU A 4 -45.12 42.67 -51.72
C LEU A 4 -44.28 43.15 -50.54
N VAL A 5 -44.76 44.12 -49.78
CA VAL A 5 -44.08 44.62 -48.57
C VAL A 5 -44.00 43.52 -47.49
N LEU A 6 -45.08 42.76 -47.30
CA LEU A 6 -45.09 41.62 -46.37
C LEU A 6 -44.11 40.52 -46.80
N LEU A 7 -44.02 40.24 -48.10
CA LEU A 7 -43.11 39.24 -48.64
C LEU A 7 -41.63 39.64 -48.43
N VAL A 8 -41.31 40.91 -48.66
CA VAL A 8 -39.97 41.45 -48.41
C VAL A 8 -39.64 41.44 -46.90
N ALA A 9 -40.60 41.81 -46.04
CA ALA A 9 -40.41 41.77 -44.59
C ALA A 9 -40.16 40.34 -44.07
N ALA A 10 -40.90 39.35 -44.57
CA ALA A 10 -40.68 37.93 -44.24
C ALA A 10 -39.30 37.43 -44.71
N LEU A 11 -38.85 37.87 -45.88
CA LEU A 11 -37.53 37.53 -46.42
C LEU A 11 -36.40 38.10 -45.55
N VAL A 12 -36.51 39.36 -45.13
CA VAL A 12 -35.55 40.01 -44.24
C VAL A 12 -35.53 39.33 -42.87
N ALA A 13 -36.70 39.01 -42.31
CA ALA A 13 -36.81 38.30 -41.04
C ALA A 13 -36.15 36.91 -41.10
N SER A 14 -36.38 36.15 -42.17
CA SER A 14 -35.75 34.84 -42.39
C SER A 14 -34.22 34.94 -42.46
N ILE A 15 -33.68 35.93 -43.19
CA ILE A 15 -32.23 36.17 -43.28
C ILE A 15 -31.66 36.56 -41.90
N ALA A 16 -32.37 37.39 -41.13
CA ALA A 16 -31.93 37.81 -39.80
C ALA A 16 -31.84 36.62 -38.83
N VAL A 17 -32.86 35.75 -38.81
CA VAL A 17 -32.89 34.53 -37.98
C VAL A 17 -31.79 33.55 -38.39
N ASN A 18 -31.54 33.40 -39.70
CA ASN A 18 -30.49 32.51 -40.18
C ASN A 18 -29.09 33.01 -39.73
N ARG A 19 -28.86 34.33 -39.78
CA ARG A 19 -27.61 34.95 -39.27
C ARG A 19 -27.44 34.78 -37.77
N SER A 20 -28.51 34.92 -36.97
CA SER A 20 -28.43 34.71 -35.52
C SER A 20 -28.16 33.25 -35.18
N MET A 21 -28.82 32.31 -35.86
CA MET A 21 -28.58 30.87 -35.69
C MET A 21 -27.15 30.47 -36.06
N THR A 22 -26.63 31.00 -37.16
CA THR A 22 -25.24 30.73 -37.57
C THR A 22 -24.23 31.25 -36.54
N ARG A 23 -24.48 32.42 -35.94
CA ARG A 23 -23.62 32.96 -34.87
C ARG A 23 -23.72 32.13 -33.59
N TRP A 24 -24.93 31.71 -33.22
CA TRP A 24 -25.17 30.86 -32.06
C TRP A 24 -24.47 29.51 -32.23
N TYR A 25 -24.65 28.85 -33.38
CA TYR A 25 -24.02 27.57 -33.72
C TYR A 25 -22.48 27.66 -33.68
N ARG A 26 -21.90 28.75 -34.19
CA ARG A 26 -20.44 28.95 -34.10
C ARG A 26 -19.95 29.10 -32.67
N ARG A 27 -20.74 29.69 -31.76
CA ARG A 27 -20.37 29.81 -30.34
C ARG A 27 -20.49 28.46 -29.65
N THR A 28 -21.62 27.78 -29.79
CA THR A 28 -21.84 26.45 -29.19
C THR A 28 -20.83 25.41 -29.68
N MET A 29 -20.47 25.43 -30.97
CA MET A 29 -19.47 24.50 -31.50
C MET A 29 -18.07 24.73 -30.91
N ARG A 30 -17.71 25.97 -30.57
CA ARG A 30 -16.43 26.24 -29.88
C ARG A 30 -16.45 25.70 -28.45
N ASP A 31 -17.58 25.86 -27.76
CA ASP A 31 -17.72 25.37 -26.39
C ASP A 31 -17.76 23.84 -26.33
N LEU A 32 -18.41 23.19 -27.30
CA LEU A 32 -18.38 21.73 -27.46
C LEU A 32 -16.95 21.23 -27.70
N LYS A 33 -16.21 21.82 -28.64
CA LYS A 33 -14.81 21.46 -28.89
C LYS A 33 -13.92 21.65 -27.65
N ARG A 34 -14.16 22.69 -26.85
CA ARG A 34 -13.44 22.90 -25.58
C ARG A 34 -13.75 21.79 -24.57
N ARG A 35 -15.02 21.39 -24.45
CA ARG A 35 -15.43 20.30 -23.57
C ARG A 35 -14.86 18.96 -24.02
N GLU A 36 -14.87 18.67 -25.31
CA GLU A 36 -14.25 17.47 -25.90
C GLU A 36 -12.75 17.41 -25.57
N ALA A 37 -12.03 18.52 -25.73
CA ALA A 37 -10.60 18.59 -25.40
C ALA A 37 -10.34 18.35 -23.90
N ILE A 38 -11.17 18.91 -23.01
CA ILE A 38 -11.06 18.67 -21.56
C ILE A 38 -11.33 17.19 -21.23
N GLN A 39 -12.35 16.60 -21.84
CA GLN A 39 -12.67 15.18 -21.65
C GLN A 39 -11.54 14.28 -22.14
N GLU A 40 -10.91 14.59 -23.28
CA GLU A 40 -9.78 13.82 -23.80
C GLU A 40 -8.58 13.87 -22.83
N ILE A 41 -8.27 15.04 -22.27
CA ILE A 41 -7.21 15.19 -21.27
C ILE A 41 -7.54 14.37 -20.02
N LEU A 42 -8.80 14.39 -19.58
CA LEU A 42 -9.23 13.65 -18.39
C LEU A 42 -9.16 12.13 -18.61
N LEU A 43 -9.58 11.65 -19.79
CA LEU A 43 -9.42 10.25 -20.20
C LEU A 43 -7.95 9.82 -20.22
N ARG A 44 -7.05 10.66 -20.75
CA ARG A 44 -5.61 10.37 -20.73
C ARG A 44 -5.07 10.28 -19.30
N LYS A 45 -5.52 11.14 -18.37
CA LYS A 45 -5.13 11.06 -16.96
C LYS A 45 -5.65 9.78 -16.30
N GLN A 46 -6.91 9.42 -16.54
CA GLN A 46 -7.50 8.19 -15.99
C GLN A 46 -6.79 6.93 -16.51
N ARG A 47 -6.44 6.88 -17.81
CA ARG A 47 -5.64 5.76 -18.37
C ARG A 47 -4.31 5.58 -17.64
N LYS A 48 -3.57 6.67 -17.41
CA LYS A 48 -2.31 6.63 -16.64
C LYS A 48 -2.51 6.17 -15.19
N GLN A 49 -3.65 6.47 -14.57
CA GLN A 49 -3.96 5.98 -13.23
C GLN A 49 -4.29 4.48 -13.26
N LEU A 50 -5.02 4.01 -14.26
CA LEU A 50 -5.32 2.59 -14.45
C LEU A 50 -4.04 1.78 -14.70
N GLU A 51 -3.14 2.26 -15.54
CA GLU A 51 -1.83 1.60 -15.76
C GLU A 51 -1.03 1.46 -14.46
N LYS A 52 -1.03 2.50 -13.60
CA LYS A 52 -0.37 2.43 -12.29
C LYS A 52 -1.04 1.44 -11.35
N LEU A 53 -2.38 1.41 -11.34
CA LEU A 53 -3.14 0.45 -10.54
C LEU A 53 -2.90 -0.97 -11.01
N GLU A 54 -2.91 -1.22 -12.33
CA GLU A 54 -2.61 -2.52 -12.92
C GLU A 54 -1.20 -2.99 -12.55
N ALA A 55 -0.20 -2.11 -12.66
CA ALA A 55 1.16 -2.42 -12.22
C ALA A 55 1.21 -2.78 -10.72
N SER A 56 0.51 -2.02 -9.86
CA SER A 56 0.46 -2.31 -8.42
C SER A 56 -0.25 -3.62 -8.09
N VAL A 57 -1.31 -3.97 -8.83
CA VAL A 57 -2.03 -5.24 -8.65
C VAL A 57 -1.16 -6.40 -9.11
N LYS A 58 -0.40 -6.23 -10.20
CA LYS A 58 0.56 -7.24 -10.65
C LYS A 58 1.66 -7.48 -9.61
N GLU A 59 2.23 -6.41 -9.04
CA GLU A 59 3.21 -6.50 -7.95
C GLU A 59 2.63 -7.19 -6.71
N MET A 60 1.39 -6.87 -6.33
CA MET A 60 0.70 -7.57 -5.23
C MET A 60 0.49 -9.06 -5.54
N ARG A 61 0.13 -9.43 -6.76
CA ARG A 61 -0.01 -10.84 -7.15
C ARG A 61 1.32 -11.59 -7.09
N GLU A 62 2.39 -10.99 -7.60
CA GLU A 62 3.73 -11.58 -7.55
C GLU A 62 4.18 -11.75 -6.10
N THR A 63 3.93 -10.77 -5.22
CA THR A 63 4.23 -10.93 -3.79
C THR A 63 3.39 -12.06 -3.16
N CYS A 64 2.08 -12.13 -3.40
CA CYS A 64 1.23 -13.23 -2.94
C CYS A 64 1.72 -14.61 -3.41
N GLU A 65 2.13 -14.75 -4.67
CA GLU A 65 2.68 -16.00 -5.19
C GLU A 65 4.00 -16.37 -4.49
N THR A 66 4.87 -15.40 -4.19
CA THR A 66 6.06 -15.66 -3.38
C THR A 66 5.73 -16.10 -1.95
N PHE A 67 4.65 -15.58 -1.34
CA PHE A 67 4.18 -16.04 -0.05
C PHE A 67 3.65 -17.48 -0.09
N GLU A 68 2.83 -17.81 -1.09
CA GLU A 68 2.30 -19.16 -1.23
C GLU A 68 3.45 -20.17 -1.38
N ARG A 69 4.49 -19.82 -2.14
CA ARG A 69 5.70 -20.65 -2.28
C ARG A 69 6.49 -20.77 -0.97
N LEU A 70 6.61 -19.69 -0.19
CA LEU A 70 7.29 -19.72 1.11
C LEU A 70 6.49 -20.52 2.15
N ALA A 71 5.17 -20.31 2.22
CA ALA A 71 4.27 -21.03 3.11
C ALA A 71 4.24 -22.53 2.79
N ALA A 72 4.11 -22.91 1.51
CA ALA A 72 4.13 -24.30 1.07
C ALA A 72 5.46 -25.01 1.38
N ARG A 73 6.58 -24.29 1.32
CA ARG A 73 7.90 -24.83 1.69
C ARG A 73 8.03 -25.05 3.21
N ASN A 74 7.50 -24.13 4.01
CA ASN A 74 7.58 -24.23 5.47
C ASN A 74 6.62 -25.29 6.06
N GLU A 75 5.45 -25.49 5.45
CA GLU A 75 4.56 -26.61 5.81
C GLU A 75 5.22 -27.98 5.61
N LEU A 76 6.11 -28.11 4.61
CA LEU A 76 6.87 -29.33 4.34
C LEU A 76 8.03 -29.54 5.33
N GLU A 77 8.59 -28.48 5.92
CA GLU A 77 9.75 -28.55 6.83
C GLU A 77 9.37 -28.77 8.31
N GLY A 78 8.08 -28.67 8.68
CA GLY A 78 7.58 -29.06 10.01
C GLY A 78 8.14 -28.29 11.22
N ASN A 79 8.99 -27.29 10.98
CA ASN A 79 9.55 -26.39 11.99
C ASN A 79 8.81 -25.06 11.90
N THR A 80 7.69 -24.93 12.60
CA THR A 80 7.06 -23.61 12.78
C THR A 80 7.96 -22.74 13.65
N ASP A 81 8.76 -21.87 13.03
CA ASP A 81 9.49 -20.83 13.75
C ASP A 81 8.46 -19.89 14.42
N PRO A 82 8.58 -19.58 15.72
CA PRO A 82 7.71 -18.62 16.40
C PRO A 82 7.57 -17.27 15.65
N ALA A 83 8.59 -16.86 14.90
CA ALA A 83 8.50 -15.66 14.06
C ALA A 83 7.54 -15.80 12.87
N GLU A 84 7.36 -17.01 12.35
CA GLU A 84 6.44 -17.31 11.25
C GLU A 84 5.01 -17.45 11.75
N TRP A 85 4.80 -17.96 12.96
CA TRP A 85 3.50 -17.92 13.62
C TRP A 85 2.95 -16.48 13.72
N LEU A 86 3.82 -15.49 13.98
CA LEU A 86 3.44 -14.07 14.02
C LEU A 86 2.98 -13.54 12.65
N LEU A 87 3.57 -14.03 11.55
CA LEU A 87 3.14 -13.72 10.19
C LEU A 87 1.77 -14.33 9.89
N HIS A 88 1.60 -15.62 10.17
CA HIS A 88 0.35 -16.34 9.90
C HIS A 88 -0.83 -15.76 10.68
N ASN A 89 -0.62 -15.34 11.93
CA ASN A 89 -1.64 -14.70 12.77
C ASN A 89 -1.77 -13.19 12.54
N ARG A 90 -1.15 -12.65 11.48
CA ARG A 90 -1.20 -11.22 11.10
C ARG A 90 -0.79 -10.26 12.22
N LYS A 91 0.05 -10.72 13.17
CA LYS A 91 0.60 -9.90 14.26
C LYS A 91 1.75 -9.02 13.78
N ILE A 92 2.42 -9.41 12.71
CA ILE A 92 3.45 -8.61 12.01
C ILE A 92 3.21 -8.62 10.51
N THR A 93 3.66 -7.55 9.84
CA THR A 93 3.66 -7.48 8.37
C THR A 93 4.90 -8.18 7.78
N LEU A 94 4.82 -8.61 6.52
CA LEU A 94 5.97 -9.21 5.82
C LEU A 94 7.17 -8.26 5.76
N SER A 95 6.93 -6.97 5.54
CA SER A 95 8.03 -6.00 5.50
C SER A 95 8.80 -5.95 6.83
N GLN A 96 8.09 -6.08 7.95
CA GLN A 96 8.69 -6.14 9.29
C GLN A 96 9.41 -7.47 9.51
N TYR A 97 8.80 -8.59 9.12
CA TYR A 97 9.45 -9.90 9.22
C TYR A 97 10.73 -9.99 8.37
N LEU A 98 10.71 -9.52 7.12
CA LEU A 98 11.91 -9.53 6.27
C LEU A 98 13.01 -8.62 6.82
N LYS A 99 12.65 -7.47 7.41
CA LYS A 99 13.61 -6.62 8.12
C LYS A 99 14.20 -7.33 9.34
N ALA A 100 13.36 -7.99 10.13
CA ALA A 100 13.78 -8.78 11.29
C ALA A 100 14.68 -9.95 10.88
N LYS A 101 14.34 -10.68 9.81
CA LYS A 101 15.15 -11.78 9.27
C LYS A 101 16.52 -11.31 8.81
N LYS A 102 16.59 -10.19 8.07
CA LYS A 102 17.87 -9.58 7.68
C LYS A 102 18.70 -9.12 8.88
N LEU A 103 18.06 -8.63 9.94
CA LEU A 103 18.73 -8.20 11.16
C LEU A 103 19.24 -9.40 11.97
N ALA A 104 18.44 -10.47 12.03
CA ALA A 104 18.78 -11.75 12.63
C ALA A 104 20.00 -12.39 11.97
N GLU A 105 20.04 -12.44 10.64
CA GLU A 105 21.19 -12.93 9.86
C GLU A 105 22.46 -12.11 10.13
N LYS A 106 22.35 -10.79 10.25
CA LYS A 106 23.50 -9.89 10.53
C LYS A 106 24.04 -10.00 11.95
N ARG A 107 23.17 -10.24 12.93
CA ARG A 107 23.52 -10.25 14.36
C ARG A 107 23.66 -11.65 14.95
N GLY A 108 23.33 -12.69 14.18
CA GLY A 108 23.33 -14.09 14.65
C GLY A 108 22.28 -14.35 15.75
N ILE A 109 21.19 -13.59 15.77
CA ILE A 109 20.08 -13.76 16.73
C ILE A 109 18.89 -14.45 16.07
N ARG A 110 17.93 -14.94 16.87
CA ARG A 110 16.70 -15.54 16.34
C ARG A 110 15.80 -14.47 15.71
N VAL A 111 15.04 -14.84 14.69
CA VAL A 111 14.17 -13.88 13.95
C VAL A 111 13.14 -13.24 14.88
N ILE A 112 12.60 -13.99 15.85
CA ILE A 112 11.63 -13.43 16.81
C ILE A 112 12.26 -12.40 17.76
N ASP A 113 13.52 -12.60 18.15
CA ASP A 113 14.27 -11.65 18.99
C ASP A 113 14.57 -10.37 18.18
N ALA A 114 14.85 -10.50 16.88
CA ALA A 114 14.98 -9.36 15.98
C ALA A 114 13.66 -8.61 15.77
N CYS A 115 12.51 -9.29 15.76
CA CYS A 115 11.19 -8.64 15.71
C CYS A 115 10.94 -7.76 16.95
N LEU A 116 11.39 -8.21 18.12
CA LEU A 116 11.32 -7.43 19.37
C LEU A 116 12.27 -6.21 19.32
N GLU A 117 13.51 -6.38 18.86
CA GLU A 117 14.48 -5.28 18.76
C GLU A 117 14.04 -4.16 17.81
N ILE A 118 13.32 -4.51 16.75
CA ILE A 118 12.79 -3.53 15.78
C ILE A 118 11.52 -2.84 16.33
N GLY A 119 10.98 -3.31 17.45
CA GLY A 119 9.70 -2.83 18.00
C GLY A 119 8.51 -3.23 17.13
N SER A 120 8.63 -4.33 16.37
CA SER A 120 7.52 -4.84 15.54
C SER A 120 6.53 -5.68 16.35
N ILE A 121 6.91 -6.13 17.55
CA ILE A 121 6.07 -6.88 18.47
C ILE A 121 6.31 -6.42 19.91
N ASP A 122 5.29 -6.56 20.73
CA ASP A 122 5.37 -6.37 22.18
C ASP A 122 5.74 -7.67 22.90
N ASN A 123 6.23 -7.55 24.14
CA ASN A 123 6.58 -8.68 25.00
C ASN A 123 5.41 -9.62 25.33
N ALA A 124 4.16 -9.14 25.24
CA ALA A 124 2.98 -10.00 25.35
C ALA A 124 2.86 -10.92 24.13
N THR A 125 2.95 -10.35 22.93
CA THR A 125 2.86 -11.07 21.64
C THR A 125 4.04 -12.03 21.43
N LEU A 126 5.23 -11.68 21.91
CA LEU A 126 6.39 -12.58 21.94
C LEU A 126 6.12 -13.84 22.76
N ARG A 127 5.51 -13.69 23.95
CA ARG A 127 5.18 -14.82 24.83
C ARG A 127 4.10 -15.71 24.21
N GLU A 128 3.08 -15.11 23.59
CA GLU A 128 2.05 -15.85 22.85
C GLU A 128 2.66 -16.70 21.73
N ALA A 129 3.56 -16.11 20.93
CA ALA A 129 4.20 -16.80 19.81
C ALA A 129 5.08 -17.96 20.28
N LEU A 130 5.89 -17.77 21.33
CA LEU A 130 6.73 -18.81 21.91
C LEU A 130 5.90 -19.94 22.55
N ALA A 131 4.82 -19.61 23.25
CA ALA A 131 3.92 -20.60 23.84
C ALA A 131 3.18 -21.43 22.77
N ALA A 132 2.84 -20.82 21.63
CA ALA A 132 2.16 -21.50 20.53
C ALA A 132 3.08 -22.45 19.73
N THR A 133 4.40 -22.26 19.80
CA THR A 133 5.38 -23.08 19.05
C THR A 133 6.15 -24.09 19.88
N ASP A 134 6.13 -24.00 21.22
CA ASP A 134 6.65 -25.02 22.14
C ASP A 134 5.51 -25.83 22.80
N PRO A 135 4.91 -26.83 22.12
CA PRO A 135 3.82 -27.64 22.70
C PRO A 135 4.25 -28.56 23.87
N ASN A 136 5.56 -28.76 24.08
CA ASN A 136 6.14 -29.56 25.17
C ASN A 136 7.00 -28.73 26.15
N GLY A 137 7.05 -27.40 26.00
CA GLY A 137 7.91 -26.53 26.80
C GLY A 137 7.23 -26.07 28.10
N ASP A 138 7.94 -26.19 29.23
CA ASP A 138 7.50 -25.66 30.51
C ASP A 138 7.16 -24.15 30.38
N PRO A 139 5.90 -23.71 30.59
CA PRO A 139 5.51 -22.32 30.38
C PRO A 139 6.27 -21.34 31.29
N LEU A 140 6.76 -21.83 32.43
CA LEU A 140 7.63 -21.10 33.36
C LEU A 140 9.04 -20.85 32.81
N ALA A 141 9.59 -21.75 31.99
CA ALA A 141 10.93 -21.58 31.39
C ALA A 141 10.90 -20.50 30.30
N SER A 142 9.84 -20.46 29.50
CA SER A 142 9.60 -19.44 28.46
C SER A 142 9.42 -18.06 29.08
N ALA A 143 8.66 -17.96 30.18
CA ALA A 143 8.50 -16.72 30.94
C ALA A 143 9.82 -16.24 31.57
N ARG A 144 10.60 -17.14 32.18
CA ARG A 144 11.92 -16.80 32.75
C ARG A 144 12.94 -16.33 31.72
N ARG A 145 12.95 -16.90 30.50
CA ARG A 145 13.82 -16.43 29.41
C ARG A 145 13.43 -15.03 28.93
N ALA A 146 12.13 -14.75 28.83
CA ALA A 146 11.64 -13.42 28.45
C ALA A 146 12.03 -12.35 29.48
N THR A 147 11.89 -12.64 30.79
CA THR A 147 12.24 -11.69 31.85
C THR A 147 13.75 -11.55 32.05
N ALA A 148 14.52 -12.64 31.96
CA ALA A 148 15.98 -12.57 32.09
C ALA A 148 16.63 -11.73 30.97
N ARG A 149 16.06 -11.78 29.76
CA ARG A 149 16.51 -10.96 28.62
C ARG A 149 16.16 -9.47 28.77
N GLN A 150 15.13 -9.15 29.55
CA GLN A 150 14.75 -7.77 29.84
C GLN A 150 15.81 -7.07 30.72
N GLY A 151 16.42 -7.80 31.66
CA GLY A 151 17.56 -7.31 32.43
C GLY A 151 18.79 -7.06 31.55
N ASP A 152 19.12 -8.03 30.68
CA ASP A 152 20.30 -7.96 29.81
C ASP A 152 20.17 -6.86 28.71
N MET A 153 18.94 -6.57 28.23
CA MET A 153 18.67 -5.46 27.32
C MET A 153 18.63 -4.09 28.01
N ALA A 154 18.09 -4.01 29.22
CA ALA A 154 18.13 -2.78 30.02
C ALA A 154 19.58 -2.39 30.35
N ASP A 155 20.43 -3.36 30.67
CA ASP A 155 21.86 -3.15 30.93
C ASP A 155 22.62 -2.71 29.66
N ARG A 156 22.27 -3.24 28.49
CA ARG A 156 22.86 -2.79 27.20
C ARG A 156 22.46 -1.38 26.79
N LEU A 157 21.28 -0.91 27.21
CA LEU A 157 20.80 0.45 26.96
C LEU A 157 21.28 1.46 28.03
N SER A 158 21.70 0.97 29.21
CA SER A 158 22.12 1.81 30.34
C SER A 158 23.64 2.08 30.42
N LEU A 159 24.46 1.58 29.49
CA LEU A 159 25.89 1.90 29.45
C LEU A 159 26.13 3.25 28.75
N PRO A 160 26.53 4.32 29.48
CA PRO A 160 26.96 5.56 28.83
C PRO A 160 28.29 5.31 28.11
N GLY A 161 28.24 5.37 26.78
CA GLY A 161 29.43 5.30 25.93
C GLY A 161 30.43 6.38 26.31
N LYS A 162 31.63 5.96 26.76
CA LYS A 162 32.81 6.83 26.76
C LYS A 162 33.15 7.16 25.31
N ILE A 163 32.66 8.29 24.82
CA ILE A 163 33.11 8.90 23.58
C ILE A 163 34.53 9.41 23.85
N LYS A 164 35.53 8.69 23.33
CA LYS A 164 36.90 9.18 23.20
C LYS A 164 36.91 10.07 21.96
N MET A 165 36.97 11.39 22.12
CA MET A 165 37.25 12.29 21.00
C MET A 165 38.75 12.33 20.71
N PRO A 166 39.16 12.40 19.42
CA PRO A 166 40.48 12.88 19.05
C PRO A 166 40.62 14.38 19.29
#